data_AF-A0A2N6E9B4-F1
#
_entry.id   AF-A0A2N6E9B4-F1
#
_cell.length_a   1.000
_cell.length_b   1.000
_cell.length_c   1.000
_cell.angle_alpha   90.00
_cell.angle_beta   90.00
_cell.angle_gamma   90.00
#
_symmetry.space_group_name_H-M   'P 1'
#
loop_
_entity.id
_entity.type
_entity.pdbx_description
1 polymer ?
#
loop_
_entity_poly.entity_id
_entity_poly.type
_entity_poly.pdbx_seq_one_letter_code
_entity_poly.pdbx_strand_id
1 'polypeptide(L)'
;MLRFATSVQGRFIATLLLVFVLCGAPLAAAETDPLLVVPVNSGACLQHLDRHHERSFLQEEVRQFQQLAEEALTLRAVTIKAGRELQHKAEIEEPLSGQDLDLLSQGLVIHLDLRKRLMAVAEAHECWLTLNDDELAMAGLTPESRLEGIMLSLAAALVMYDN
;
A
#
# COMPACT_ATOMS: atom_id res chain seq x y z
N MET A 1 9.58 -15.03 -73.61
CA MET A 1 8.32 -15.21 -74.35
C MET A 1 7.25 -15.65 -73.36
N LEU A 2 6.11 -14.93 -73.37
CA LEU A 2 4.77 -15.27 -72.83
C LEU A 2 4.66 -15.66 -71.33
N ARG A 3 4.12 -14.77 -70.49
CA ARG A 3 2.67 -14.61 -70.18
C ARG A 3 2.07 -15.84 -69.48
N PHE A 4 1.87 -15.72 -68.16
CA PHE A 4 0.73 -16.35 -67.48
C PHE A 4 -0.10 -15.23 -66.84
N ALA A 5 -1.34 -15.14 -67.29
CA ALA A 5 -2.33 -14.19 -66.85
C ALA A 5 -3.20 -14.81 -65.76
N THR A 6 -3.44 -14.03 -64.69
CA THR A 6 -4.75 -13.74 -64.05
C THR A 6 -5.66 -14.93 -63.75
N SER A 7 -6.05 -15.17 -62.50
CA SER A 7 -7.24 -14.54 -61.86
C SER A 7 -7.61 -15.54 -60.75
N VAL A 8 -7.62 -15.22 -59.45
CA VAL A 8 -8.83 -15.01 -58.61
C VAL A 8 -8.31 -14.83 -57.16
N GLN A 9 -7.47 -13.82 -56.90
CA GLN A 9 -6.89 -13.66 -55.55
C GLN A 9 -6.61 -12.21 -55.17
N GLY A 10 -7.22 -11.24 -55.87
CA GLY A 10 -6.96 -9.81 -55.72
C GLY A 10 -8.05 -8.99 -55.02
N ARG A 11 -9.18 -9.58 -54.60
CA ARG A 11 -10.31 -8.82 -54.06
C ARG A 11 -10.48 -8.87 -52.54
N PHE A 12 -9.73 -9.70 -51.82
CA PHE A 12 -9.86 -9.80 -50.36
C PHE A 12 -8.85 -8.96 -49.56
N ILE A 13 -7.70 -8.61 -50.16
CA ILE A 13 -6.65 -7.86 -49.44
C ILE A 13 -6.91 -6.34 -49.48
N ALA A 14 -7.57 -5.83 -50.53
CA ALA A 14 -7.81 -4.41 -50.69
C ALA A 14 -8.87 -3.84 -49.72
N THR A 15 -9.75 -4.68 -49.16
CA THR A 15 -10.81 -4.23 -48.24
C THR A 15 -10.33 -4.12 -46.80
N LEU A 16 -9.29 -4.87 -46.41
CA LEU A 16 -8.79 -4.87 -45.02
C LEU A 16 -7.85 -3.69 -44.74
N LEU A 17 -7.21 -3.13 -45.77
CA LEU A 17 -6.31 -1.98 -45.64
C LEU A 17 -7.05 -0.63 -45.62
N LEU A 18 -8.30 -0.56 -46.08
CA LEU A 18 -9.04 0.70 -46.15
C LEU A 18 -9.82 1.04 -44.87
N VAL A 19 -10.04 0.07 -43.97
CA VAL A 19 -10.72 0.32 -42.68
C VAL A 19 -9.77 0.95 -41.66
N PHE A 20 -8.45 0.72 -41.78
CA PHE A 20 -7.47 1.26 -40.83
C PHE A 20 -7.13 2.75 -41.03
N VAL A 21 -7.53 3.35 -42.16
CA VAL A 21 -7.10 4.72 -42.52
C VAL A 21 -8.16 5.79 -42.17
N LEU A 22 -9.40 5.41 -41.84
CA LEU A 22 -10.49 6.38 -41.59
C LEU A 22 -10.97 6.46 -40.13
N CYS A 23 -10.41 5.68 -39.22
CA CYS A 23 -10.69 5.80 -37.78
C CYS A 23 -9.43 6.28 -37.05
N GLY A 24 -9.02 7.51 -37.35
CA GLY A 24 -8.06 8.25 -36.53
C GLY A 24 -8.70 8.66 -35.20
N ALA A 25 -9.01 7.69 -34.35
CA ALA A 25 -9.09 7.97 -32.93
C ALA A 25 -7.63 8.06 -32.44
N PRO A 26 -7.19 9.18 -31.87
CA PRO A 26 -5.92 9.16 -31.18
C PRO A 26 -6.05 8.08 -30.11
N LEU A 27 -5.14 7.10 -30.12
CA LEU A 27 -4.82 6.37 -28.91
C LEU A 27 -4.36 7.46 -27.94
N ALA A 28 -5.29 7.99 -27.15
CA ALA A 28 -4.93 8.66 -25.92
C ALA A 28 -4.10 7.63 -25.18
N ALA A 29 -2.80 7.93 -25.05
CA ALA A 29 -1.97 7.28 -24.06
C ALA A 29 -2.81 7.25 -22.79
N ALA A 30 -3.03 6.06 -22.23
CA ALA A 30 -3.56 5.93 -20.90
C ALA A 30 -2.63 6.77 -20.02
N GLU A 31 -3.11 7.96 -19.67
CA GLU A 31 -2.47 8.84 -18.73
C GLU A 31 -2.29 7.97 -17.50
N THR A 32 -1.03 7.64 -17.19
CA THR A 32 -0.68 7.06 -15.92
C THR A 32 -1.25 8.02 -14.90
N ASP A 33 -2.38 7.63 -14.30
CA ASP A 33 -2.93 8.30 -13.14
C ASP A 33 -1.73 8.55 -12.24
N PRO A 34 -1.30 9.81 -12.02
CA PRO A 34 -0.16 10.04 -11.17
C PRO A 34 -0.58 9.44 -9.84
N LEU A 35 0.19 8.43 -9.39
CA LEU A 35 0.16 7.94 -8.02
C LEU A 35 -0.19 9.15 -7.17
N LEU A 36 -1.37 9.12 -6.53
CA LEU A 36 -1.86 10.24 -5.75
C LEU A 36 -0.84 10.42 -4.62
N VAL A 37 0.16 11.28 -4.85
CA VAL A 37 1.21 11.57 -3.88
C VAL A 37 0.48 12.35 -2.82
N VAL A 38 0.07 11.64 -1.77
CA VAL A 38 -0.42 12.27 -0.56
C VAL A 38 0.67 13.28 -0.16
N PRO A 39 0.33 14.57 -0.01
CA PRO A 39 1.34 15.58 0.29
C PRO A 39 2.07 15.18 1.57
N VAL A 40 3.39 15.19 1.51
CA VAL A 40 4.38 14.77 2.53
C VAL A 40 4.31 15.57 3.84
N ASN A 41 3.28 16.39 3.97
CA ASN A 41 3.02 17.26 5.10
C ASN A 41 1.60 16.99 5.60
N SER A 42 1.37 15.74 6.02
CA SER A 42 0.24 15.41 6.86
C SER A 42 0.37 16.24 8.14
N GLY A 43 -0.65 17.04 8.48
CA GLY A 43 -0.63 17.89 9.69
C GLY A 43 -0.33 17.12 10.99
N ALA A 44 -0.46 15.79 10.94
CA ALA A 44 -0.03 14.86 11.98
C ALA A 44 1.48 14.88 12.25
N CYS A 45 2.35 14.89 11.23
CA CYS A 45 3.79 14.90 11.44
C CYS A 45 4.28 16.23 12.04
N LEU A 46 3.70 17.36 11.64
CA LEU A 46 4.03 18.66 12.23
C LEU A 46 3.56 18.75 13.70
N GLN A 47 2.37 18.22 14.01
CA GLN A 47 1.89 18.09 15.39
C GLN A 47 2.72 17.10 16.22
N HIS A 48 3.36 16.15 15.55
CA HIS A 48 4.28 15.20 16.15
C HIS A 48 5.60 15.88 16.51
N LEU A 49 6.21 16.56 15.53
CA LEU A 49 7.49 17.25 15.64
C LEU A 49 7.55 18.22 16.84
N ASP A 50 6.46 18.95 17.12
CA ASP A 50 6.36 19.90 18.24
C ASP A 50 6.44 19.23 19.63
N ARG A 51 6.32 17.89 19.71
CA ARG A 51 6.41 17.11 20.95
C ARG A 51 7.82 16.55 21.21
N HIS A 52 8.74 16.63 20.25
CA HIS A 52 10.04 15.99 20.31
C HIS A 52 11.15 16.98 20.63
N HIS A 53 11.59 16.98 21.89
CA HIS A 53 12.83 17.67 22.29
C HIS A 53 13.84 16.72 22.95
N GLU A 54 13.48 15.47 23.21
CA GLU A 54 14.30 14.54 23.99
C GLU A 54 14.34 13.12 23.42
N ARG A 55 15.55 12.54 23.39
CA ARG A 55 15.82 11.17 22.93
C ARG A 55 15.02 10.09 23.68
N SER A 56 14.64 10.35 24.92
CA SER A 56 13.81 9.48 25.76
C SER A 56 12.44 9.20 25.13
N PHE A 57 11.90 10.15 24.38
CA PHE A 57 10.60 10.03 23.73
C PHE A 57 10.63 9.04 22.56
N LEU A 58 11.67 9.10 21.71
CA LEU A 58 11.81 8.18 20.58
C LEU A 58 12.01 6.72 21.04
N GLN A 59 12.71 6.52 22.16
CA GLN A 59 12.84 5.18 22.76
C GLN A 59 11.49 4.61 23.22
N GLU A 60 10.63 5.48 23.76
CA GLU A 60 9.28 5.11 24.15
C GLU A 60 8.42 4.76 22.94
N GLU A 61 8.52 5.49 21.83
CA GLU A 61 7.84 5.15 20.58
C GLU A 61 8.28 3.81 20.00
N VAL A 62 9.58 3.53 20.01
CA VAL A 62 10.11 2.23 19.61
C VAL A 62 9.51 1.12 20.46
N ARG A 63 9.41 1.32 21.77
CA ARG A 63 8.80 0.35 22.69
C ARG A 63 7.31 0.15 22.41
N GLN A 64 6.56 1.21 22.15
CA GLN A 64 5.14 1.13 21.79
C GLN A 64 4.94 0.42 20.45
N PHE A 65 5.80 0.70 19.47
CA PHE A 65 5.77 0.01 18.19
C PHE A 65 6.07 -1.48 18.31
N GLN A 66 7.02 -1.88 19.16
CA GLN A 66 7.30 -3.31 19.39
C GLN A 66 6.04 -4.07 19.84
N GLN A 67 5.28 -3.49 20.77
CA GLN A 67 4.02 -4.07 21.23
C GLN A 67 2.99 -4.16 20.09
N LEU A 68 2.91 -3.11 19.27
CA LEU A 68 2.02 -3.08 18.10
C LEU A 68 2.40 -4.12 17.05
N ALA A 69 3.70 -4.33 16.82
CA ALA A 69 4.21 -5.35 15.91
C ALA A 69 3.90 -6.76 16.41
N GLU A 70 4.05 -7.02 17.71
CA GLU A 70 3.68 -8.31 18.32
C GLU A 70 2.17 -8.59 18.23
N GLU A 71 1.34 -7.56 18.44
CA GLU A 71 -0.11 -7.63 18.26
C GLU A 71 -0.45 -8.00 16.80
N ALA A 72 0.21 -7.35 15.84
CA ALA A 72 0.04 -7.63 14.41
C ALA A 72 0.39 -9.08 14.07
N LEU A 73 1.58 -9.54 14.48
CA LEU A 73 2.01 -10.92 14.22
C LEU A 73 1.08 -11.95 14.87
N THR A 74 0.56 -11.66 16.06
CA THR A 74 -0.43 -12.52 16.74
C THR A 74 -1.74 -12.55 15.96
N LEU A 75 -2.25 -11.39 15.55
CA LEU A 75 -3.48 -11.30 14.77
C LEU A 75 -3.37 -12.04 13.43
N ARG A 76 -2.22 -11.94 12.75
CA ARG A 76 -1.93 -12.72 11.53
C ARG A 76 -2.03 -14.21 11.77
N ALA A 77 -1.44 -14.72 12.84
CA ALA A 77 -1.49 -16.14 13.17
C ALA A 77 -2.93 -16.63 13.40
N VAL A 78 -3.73 -15.86 14.14
CA VAL A 78 -5.16 -16.15 14.36
C VAL A 78 -5.94 -16.11 13.05
N THR A 79 -5.68 -15.11 12.20
CA THR A 79 -6.38 -14.92 10.92
C THR A 79 -6.08 -16.04 9.94
N ILE A 80 -4.82 -16.49 9.85
CA ILE A 80 -4.44 -17.64 9.02
C ILE A 80 -5.16 -18.90 9.50
N LYS A 81 -5.25 -19.12 10.82
CA LYS A 81 -5.96 -20.27 11.38
C LYS A 81 -7.44 -20.24 11.01
N ALA A 82 -8.12 -19.12 11.27
CA ALA A 82 -9.53 -18.94 10.93
C ALA A 82 -9.76 -19.10 9.42
N GLY A 83 -8.91 -18.50 8.59
CA GLY A 83 -8.98 -18.62 7.14
C GLY A 83 -8.88 -20.06 6.65
N ARG A 84 -7.98 -20.88 7.22
CA ARG A 84 -7.86 -22.31 6.89
C ARG A 84 -9.11 -23.11 7.29
N GLU A 85 -9.68 -22.82 8.46
CA GLU A 85 -10.90 -23.49 8.94
C GLU A 85 -12.09 -23.17 8.00
N LEU A 86 -12.27 -21.91 7.64
CA LEU A 86 -13.31 -21.48 6.71
C LEU A 86 -13.09 -22.01 5.29
N GLN A 87 -11.83 -22.04 4.84
CA GLN A 87 -11.46 -22.63 3.56
C GLN A 87 -11.80 -24.12 3.52
N HIS A 88 -11.51 -24.86 4.58
CA HIS A 88 -11.85 -26.28 4.65
C HIS A 88 -13.36 -26.53 4.57
N LYS A 89 -14.18 -25.73 5.28
CA LYS A 89 -15.65 -25.77 5.18
C LYS A 89 -16.12 -25.53 3.74
N ALA A 90 -15.54 -24.54 3.07
CA ALA A 90 -15.86 -24.25 1.67
C ALA A 90 -15.48 -25.41 0.73
N GLU A 91 -14.35 -26.08 0.97
CA GLU A 91 -13.90 -27.25 0.18
C GLU A 91 -14.82 -28.46 0.33
N ILE A 92 -15.46 -28.65 1.49
CA ILE A 92 -16.42 -29.73 1.74
C ILE A 92 -17.88 -29.32 1.50
N GLU A 93 -18.11 -28.14 0.90
CA GLU A 93 -19.42 -27.55 0.64
C GLU A 93 -20.29 -27.38 1.91
N GLU A 94 -19.66 -27.24 3.08
CA GLU A 94 -20.34 -26.93 4.33
C GLU A 94 -20.70 -25.42 4.36
N PRO A 95 -21.99 -25.05 4.55
CA PRO A 95 -22.37 -23.66 4.67
C PRO A 95 -21.75 -22.99 5.90
N LEU A 96 -21.35 -21.73 5.75
CA LEU A 96 -20.88 -20.93 6.89
C LEU A 96 -22.00 -20.74 7.91
N SER A 97 -21.66 -20.96 9.18
CA SER A 97 -22.57 -20.71 10.30
C SER A 97 -22.64 -19.22 10.62
N GLY A 98 -23.67 -18.81 11.39
CA GLY A 98 -23.72 -17.44 11.91
C GLY A 98 -22.49 -17.07 12.74
N GLN A 99 -21.94 -18.03 13.49
CA GLN A 99 -20.73 -17.83 14.28
C GLN A 99 -19.48 -17.58 13.41
N ASP A 100 -19.40 -18.22 12.24
CA ASP A 100 -18.33 -17.95 11.27
C ASP A 100 -18.43 -16.52 10.72
N LEU A 101 -19.65 -16.05 10.45
CA LEU A 101 -19.89 -14.67 9.98
C LEU A 101 -19.57 -13.65 11.07
N ASP A 102 -19.92 -13.93 12.33
CA ASP A 102 -19.58 -13.08 13.46
C ASP A 102 -18.06 -12.99 13.67
N LEU A 103 -17.36 -14.12 13.54
CA LEU A 103 -15.90 -14.17 13.59
C LEU A 103 -15.27 -13.29 12.49
N LEU A 104 -15.75 -13.39 11.25
CA LEU A 104 -15.27 -12.59 10.13
C LEU A 104 -15.50 -11.09 10.34
N SER A 105 -16.70 -10.72 10.79
CA SER A 105 -17.07 -9.32 11.05
C SER A 105 -16.19 -8.70 12.15
N GLN A 106 -16.03 -9.41 13.27
CA GLN A 106 -15.19 -8.95 14.37
C GLN A 106 -13.70 -8.89 13.97
N GLY A 107 -13.22 -9.92 13.27
CA GLY A 107 -11.85 -9.96 12.76
C GLY A 107 -11.53 -8.78 11.85
N LEU A 108 -12.45 -8.42 10.94
CA LEU A 108 -12.29 -7.27 10.06
C LEU A 108 -12.14 -5.95 10.83
N VAL A 109 -12.99 -5.72 11.85
CA VAL A 109 -12.91 -4.51 12.67
C VAL A 109 -11.57 -4.41 13.39
N ILE A 110 -11.09 -5.53 13.96
CA ILE A 110 -9.79 -5.60 14.65
C ILE A 110 -8.64 -5.31 13.68
N HIS A 111 -8.65 -5.90 12.49
CA HIS A 111 -7.65 -5.64 11.45
C HIS A 111 -7.62 -4.18 11.02
N LEU A 112 -8.78 -3.56 10.82
CA LEU A 112 -8.87 -2.16 10.42
C LEU A 112 -8.35 -1.22 11.53
N ASP A 113 -8.62 -1.53 12.80
CA ASP A 113 -8.08 -0.76 13.93
C ASP A 113 -6.55 -0.85 13.99
N LEU A 114 -6.01 -2.07 13.94
CA LEU A 114 -4.56 -2.30 13.93
C LEU A 114 -3.89 -1.57 12.76
N ARG A 115 -4.48 -1.64 11.56
CA ARG A 115 -3.95 -0.97 10.36
C ARG A 115 -3.89 0.55 10.53
N LYS A 116 -4.91 1.16 11.15
CA LYS A 116 -4.92 2.60 11.45
C LYS A 116 -3.83 2.98 12.44
N ARG A 117 -3.64 2.17 13.50
CA ARG A 117 -2.58 2.38 14.50
C ARG A 117 -1.19 2.27 13.87
N LEU A 118 -0.95 1.26 13.02
CA LEU A 118 0.30 1.13 12.28
C LEU A 118 0.51 2.29 11.29
N MET A 119 -0.55 2.79 10.66
CA MET A 119 -0.47 3.92 9.71
C MET A 119 -0.06 5.19 10.43
N ALA A 120 -0.62 5.44 11.61
CA ALA A 120 -0.22 6.59 12.41
C ALA A 120 1.28 6.59 12.74
N VAL A 121 1.88 5.41 13.02
CA VAL A 121 3.33 5.30 13.23
C VAL A 121 4.11 5.49 11.91
N ALA A 122 3.62 4.93 10.82
CA ALA A 122 4.25 5.06 9.50
C ALA A 122 4.30 6.51 8.98
N GLU A 123 3.32 7.34 9.37
CA GLU A 123 3.23 8.74 8.97
C GLU A 123 3.90 9.70 9.99
N ALA A 124 4.20 9.22 11.21
CA ALA A 124 4.63 10.06 12.33
C ALA A 124 5.89 10.88 12.05
N HIS A 125 6.84 10.33 11.28
CA HIS A 125 8.14 10.97 11.00
C HIS A 125 8.34 11.34 9.53
N GLU A 126 7.26 11.41 8.75
CA GLU A 126 7.30 11.66 7.31
C GLU A 126 8.01 13.00 6.98
N CYS A 127 7.64 14.06 7.66
CA CYS A 127 8.20 15.40 7.51
C CYS A 127 9.70 15.48 7.85
N TRP A 128 10.22 14.55 8.66
CA TRP A 128 11.64 14.49 9.01
C TRP A 128 12.52 14.18 7.79
N LEU A 129 11.95 13.63 6.71
CA LEU A 129 12.68 13.38 5.46
C LEU A 129 13.10 14.66 4.74
N THR A 130 12.37 15.75 4.94
CA THR A 130 12.57 17.00 4.16
C THR A 130 13.29 18.10 4.92
N LEU A 131 13.46 17.96 6.24
CA LEU A 131 14.17 18.94 7.07
C LEU A 131 15.64 19.05 6.66
N ASN A 132 16.11 20.28 6.52
CA ASN A 132 17.54 20.58 6.42
C ASN A 132 18.20 20.60 7.81
N ASP A 133 19.53 20.72 7.88
CA ASP A 133 20.28 20.61 9.12
C ASP A 133 19.94 21.73 10.14
N ASP A 134 19.66 22.95 9.66
CA ASP A 134 19.27 24.07 10.52
C ASP A 134 17.87 23.84 11.11
N GLU A 135 16.92 23.37 10.30
CA GLU A 135 15.57 23.01 10.74
C GLU A 135 15.58 21.83 11.72
N LEU A 136 16.44 20.84 11.48
CA LEU A 136 16.62 19.69 12.35
C LEU A 136 17.16 20.12 13.72
N ALA A 137 18.16 21.02 13.74
CA ALA A 137 18.71 21.58 14.97
C ALA A 137 17.70 22.46 15.72
N MET A 138 16.91 23.27 15.00
CA MET A 138 15.83 24.07 15.62
C MET A 138 14.74 23.19 16.24
N ALA A 139 14.46 22.03 15.65
CA ALA A 139 13.55 21.03 16.20
C ALA A 139 14.16 20.19 17.33
N GLY A 140 15.42 20.43 17.73
CA GLY A 140 16.10 19.65 18.78
C GLY A 140 16.39 18.20 18.39
N LEU A 141 16.35 17.88 17.10
CA LEU A 141 16.63 16.56 16.57
C LEU A 141 18.11 16.42 16.19
N THR A 142 18.69 15.26 16.47
CA THR A 142 20.02 14.91 15.94
C THR A 142 19.87 14.07 14.66
N PRO A 143 20.92 13.98 13.82
CA PRO A 143 20.92 13.08 12.66
C PRO A 143 20.61 11.62 13.04
N GLU A 144 21.06 11.17 14.21
CA GLU A 144 20.78 9.83 14.72
C GLU A 144 19.29 9.65 15.07
N SER A 145 18.71 10.61 15.79
CA SER A 145 17.27 10.57 16.11
C SER A 145 16.41 10.63 14.84
N ARG A 146 16.80 11.45 13.85
CA ARG A 146 16.15 11.49 12.54
C ARG A 146 16.13 10.11 11.88
N LEU A 147 17.29 9.46 11.82
CA LEU A 147 17.41 8.12 11.22
C LEU A 147 16.53 7.11 11.97
N GLU A 148 16.56 7.12 13.30
CA GLU A 148 15.79 6.19 14.13
C GLU A 148 14.27 6.37 13.91
N GLY A 149 13.75 7.60 13.87
CA GLY A 149 12.33 7.85 13.58
C GLY A 149 11.89 7.49 12.15
N ILE A 150 12.74 7.75 11.15
CA ILE A 150 12.47 7.33 9.76
C ILE A 150 12.43 5.80 9.67
N MET A 151 13.39 5.11 10.30
CA MET A 151 13.43 3.65 10.30
C MET A 151 12.24 3.05 11.05
N LEU A 152 11.78 3.69 12.12
CA LEU A 152 10.57 3.29 12.84
C LEU A 152 9.32 3.39 11.94
N SER A 153 9.20 4.50 11.21
CA SER A 153 8.09 4.73 10.28
C SER A 153 8.09 3.70 9.13
N LEU A 154 9.27 3.42 8.57
CA LEU A 154 9.44 2.38 7.56
C LEU A 154 9.10 0.99 8.11
N ALA A 155 9.55 0.65 9.32
CA ALA A 155 9.25 -0.64 9.95
C ALA A 155 7.73 -0.82 10.13
N ALA A 156 7.02 0.23 10.56
CA ALA A 156 5.56 0.19 10.69
C ALA A 156 4.86 -0.03 9.35
N ALA A 157 5.29 0.65 8.28
CA ALA A 157 4.78 0.42 6.93
C ALA A 157 4.99 -1.03 6.46
N LEU A 158 6.16 -1.62 6.74
CA LEU A 158 6.47 -3.01 6.38
C LEU A 158 5.62 -4.02 7.17
N VAL A 159 5.45 -3.82 8.48
CA VAL A 159 4.58 -4.67 9.30
C VAL A 159 3.13 -4.62 8.82
N MET A 160 2.67 -3.43 8.43
CA MET A 160 1.32 -3.25 7.86
C MET A 160 1.15 -3.91 6.49
N TYR A 161 2.21 -4.01 5.69
CA TYR A 161 2.17 -4.68 4.39
C TYR A 161 2.14 -6.22 4.52
N ASP A 162 2.81 -6.77 5.54
CA ASP A 162 2.86 -8.22 5.79
C ASP A 162 1.61 -8.76 6.54
N ASN A 163 0.75 -7.87 7.03
CA ASN A 163 -0.53 -8.18 7.70
C ASN A 163 -1.74 -7.92 6.80
#